data_AF-A0A966VXM9-F1
#
_entry.id   AF-A0A966VXM9-F1
#
_cell.length_a   1.000
_cell.length_b   1.000
_cell.length_c   1.000
_cell.angle_alpha   90.00
_cell.angle_beta   90.00
_cell.angle_gamma   90.00
#
_symmetry.space_group_name_H-M   'P 1'
#
loop_
_entity.id
_entity.type
_entity.pdbx_description
1 polymer ?
#
loop_
_entity_poly.entity_id
_entity_poly.type
_entity_poly.pdbx_seq_one_letter_code
_entity_poly.pdbx_strand_id
1 'polypeptide(L)'
;MKQGGLEFTGNALDLAIIGNGYFMLKDGPNTTFTRSGNFRLDTNNLIVSATGAKVQFYPVSGDQFANTPSFPTTKVVGGQTVTAADELNVNSLKPAGTTVSRLEMDNEGVLRATYSDGSIGAIG
;
A
#
# COMPACT_ATOMS: atom_id res chain seq x y z
N MET A 1 -15.94 8.04 -14.38
CA MET A 1 -15.82 9.16 -13.42
C MET A 1 -14.75 10.11 -13.94
N LYS A 2 -15.07 11.38 -14.25
CA LYS A 2 -14.06 12.39 -14.62
C LYS A 2 -13.65 13.13 -13.33
N GLN A 3 -12.35 13.29 -13.13
CA GLN A 3 -11.80 14.09 -12.03
C GLN A 3 -12.24 15.55 -12.22
N GLY A 4 -12.96 16.12 -11.26
CA GLY A 4 -13.22 17.56 -11.20
C GLY A 4 -11.93 18.34 -10.90
N GLY A 5 -11.88 19.62 -11.29
CA GLY A 5 -10.72 20.47 -11.02
C GLY A 5 -10.39 20.51 -9.53
N LEU A 6 -9.09 20.46 -9.20
CA LEU A 6 -8.62 20.59 -7.83
C LEU A 6 -8.64 22.06 -7.45
N GLU A 7 -9.41 22.43 -6.42
CA GLU A 7 -9.34 23.77 -5.84
C GLU A 7 -8.59 23.75 -4.53
N PHE A 8 -7.58 24.61 -4.42
CA PHE A 8 -6.85 24.82 -3.17
C PHE A 8 -7.63 25.78 -2.29
N THR A 9 -8.04 25.32 -1.10
CA THR A 9 -8.85 26.12 -0.16
C THR A 9 -8.01 26.89 0.86
N GLY A 10 -6.70 26.63 0.94
CA GLY A 10 -5.79 27.23 1.93
C GLY A 10 -5.92 26.63 3.34
N ASN A 11 -6.86 25.71 3.57
CA ASN A 11 -7.01 24.99 4.82
C ASN A 11 -6.17 23.70 4.77
N ALA A 12 -5.33 23.48 5.78
CA ALA A 12 -4.43 22.33 5.84
C ALA A 12 -5.15 20.97 5.92
N LEU A 13 -6.43 20.95 6.33
CA LEU A 13 -7.23 19.73 6.49
C LEU A 13 -8.21 19.48 5.33
N ASP A 14 -8.16 20.29 4.27
CA ASP A 14 -8.89 20.01 3.04
C ASP A 14 -8.03 19.13 2.14
N LEU A 15 -8.37 17.84 2.10
CA LEU A 15 -7.65 16.82 1.36
C LEU A 15 -8.46 16.40 0.13
N ALA A 16 -7.75 16.14 -0.97
CA ALA A 16 -8.36 15.63 -2.18
C ALA A 16 -7.56 14.42 -2.69
N ILE A 17 -8.28 13.37 -3.08
CA ILE A 17 -7.68 12.19 -3.71
C ILE A 17 -7.61 12.45 -5.22
N ILE A 18 -6.41 12.32 -5.78
CA ILE A 18 -6.19 12.32 -7.22
C ILE A 18 -6.14 10.87 -7.70
N GLY A 19 -6.92 10.55 -8.74
CA GLY A 19 -7.06 9.18 -9.24
C GLY A 19 -8.05 8.34 -8.43
N ASN A 20 -7.88 7.02 -8.48
CA ASN A 20 -8.77 6.07 -7.82
C ASN A 20 -8.41 5.95 -6.32
N GLY A 21 -9.42 5.96 -5.45
CA GLY A 21 -9.22 5.87 -4.00
C GLY A 21 -10.33 6.54 -3.20
N TYR A 22 -10.38 6.22 -1.91
CA TYR A 22 -11.30 6.76 -0.92
C TYR A 22 -10.59 6.91 0.42
N PHE A 23 -10.98 7.92 1.20
CA PHE A 23 -10.67 7.99 2.63
C PHE A 23 -11.53 6.98 3.38
N MET A 24 -10.94 6.27 4.34
CA MET A 24 -11.64 5.37 5.23
C MET A 24 -12.03 6.13 6.51
N LEU A 25 -13.30 6.08 6.89
CA LEU A 25 -13.83 6.68 8.10
C LEU A 25 -14.39 5.61 9.02
N LYS A 26 -14.20 5.79 10.32
CA LYS A 26 -14.73 4.91 11.36
C LYS A 26 -15.67 5.66 12.30
N ASP A 27 -16.85 5.08 12.51
CA ASP A 27 -17.83 5.54 13.49
C ASP A 27 -18.25 4.33 14.35
N GLY A 28 -17.62 4.20 15.52
CA GLY A 28 -17.72 3.01 16.35
C GLY A 28 -17.27 1.74 15.59
N PRO A 29 -18.14 0.74 15.41
CA PRO A 29 -17.84 -0.46 14.63
C PRO A 29 -17.99 -0.27 13.11
N ASN A 30 -18.65 0.81 12.67
CA ASN A 30 -18.97 1.01 11.26
C ASN A 30 -17.80 1.63 10.52
N THR A 31 -17.51 1.08 9.33
CA THR A 31 -16.49 1.61 8.42
C THR A 31 -17.17 2.12 7.16
N THR A 32 -16.84 3.34 6.75
CA THR A 32 -17.37 3.98 5.54
C THR A 32 -16.24 4.57 4.70
N PHE A 33 -16.51 4.77 3.41
CA PHE A 33 -15.53 5.27 2.45
C PHE A 33 -16.04 6.54 1.79
N THR A 34 -15.21 7.59 1.72
CA THR A 34 -15.60 8.88 1.14
C THR A 34 -14.49 9.49 0.29
N ARG A 35 -14.87 10.30 -0.70
CA ARG A 35 -13.93 11.21 -1.39
C ARG A 35 -14.00 12.64 -0.87
N SER A 36 -14.97 12.94 0.00
CA SER A 36 -15.09 14.25 0.63
C SER A 36 -14.00 14.37 1.68
N GLY A 37 -12.94 15.12 1.37
CA GLY A 37 -11.84 15.37 2.30
C GLY A 37 -11.93 16.69 3.04
N ASN A 38 -13.14 17.18 3.32
CA ASN A 38 -13.34 18.30 4.22
C ASN A 38 -13.30 17.78 5.67
N PHE A 39 -12.12 17.87 6.28
CA PHE A 39 -11.85 17.36 7.62
C PHE A 39 -11.58 18.49 8.62
N ARG A 40 -11.70 18.17 9.91
CA ARG A 40 -11.42 19.06 11.02
C ARG A 40 -10.79 18.31 12.19
N LEU A 41 -10.20 19.02 13.13
CA LEU A 41 -9.77 18.46 14.42
C LEU A 41 -10.93 18.51 15.42
N ASP A 42 -11.12 17.43 16.17
CA ASP A 42 -12.00 17.41 17.34
C ASP A 42 -11.29 17.92 18.61
N THR A 43 -11.99 17.93 19.75
CA THR A 43 -11.42 18.38 21.03
C THR A 43 -10.29 17.48 21.56
N ASN A 44 -10.13 16.28 21.01
CA ASN A 44 -9.06 15.33 21.34
C ASN A 44 -7.92 15.38 20.31
N ASN A 45 -7.92 16.38 19.41
CA ASN A 45 -6.99 16.52 18.30
C ASN A 45 -7.00 15.34 17.32
N LEU A 46 -8.15 14.65 17.18
CA LEU A 46 -8.34 13.62 16.17
C LEU A 46 -8.92 14.25 14.90
N ILE A 47 -8.48 13.75 13.74
CA ILE A 47 -9.03 14.16 12.46
C ILE A 47 -10.38 13.49 12.24
N VAL A 48 -11.42 14.30 12.06
CA VAL A 48 -12.80 13.85 11.88
C VAL A 48 -13.44 14.50 10.65
N SER A 49 -14.41 13.80 10.05
CA SER A 49 -15.28 14.35 9.02
C SER A 49 -16.24 15.41 9.58
N ALA A 50 -16.98 16.08 8.69
CA ALA A 50 -18.07 16.98 9.08
C ALA A 50 -19.11 16.30 10.00
N THR A 51 -19.34 14.99 9.83
CA THR A 51 -20.28 14.21 10.66
C THR A 51 -19.67 13.71 11.98
N GLY A 52 -18.37 13.93 12.22
CA GLY A 52 -17.67 13.46 13.41
C GLY A 52 -17.05 12.06 13.28
N ALA A 53 -17.18 11.41 12.13
CA ALA A 53 -16.54 10.11 11.89
C ALA A 53 -15.01 10.27 11.80
N LYS A 54 -14.27 9.35 12.42
CA LYS A 54 -12.81 9.46 12.55
C LYS A 54 -12.11 9.00 11.29
N VAL A 55 -11.22 9.82 10.75
CA VAL A 55 -10.38 9.44 9.61
C VAL A 55 -9.42 8.35 10.06
N GLN A 56 -9.42 7.22 9.34
CA GLN A 56 -8.47 6.15 9.56
C GLN A 56 -7.23 6.41 8.70
N PHE A 57 -6.07 6.29 9.32
CA PHE A 57 -4.77 6.40 8.67
C PHE A 57 -3.88 5.28 9.19
N TYR A 58 -2.88 4.92 8.40
CA TYR A 58 -1.87 3.96 8.83
C TYR A 58 -0.93 4.65 9.83
N PRO A 59 -0.71 4.08 11.02
CA PRO A 59 0.24 4.63 11.97
C PRO A 59 1.66 4.50 11.42
N VAL A 60 2.41 5.59 11.40
CA VAL A 60 3.87 5.58 11.18
C VAL A 60 4.54 4.89 12.37
N SER A 61 5.36 3.87 12.13
CA SER A 61 6.19 3.21 13.16
C SER A 61 7.62 3.71 12.99
N GLY A 62 8.01 4.71 13.79
CA GLY A 62 9.27 5.45 13.60
C GLY A 62 9.19 6.39 12.39
N ASP A 63 10.34 6.71 11.77
CA ASP A 63 10.42 7.53 10.54
C ASP A 63 9.85 6.84 9.29
N GLN A 64 9.19 5.69 9.44
CA GLN A 64 8.66 4.90 8.33
C GLN A 64 7.13 4.87 8.35
N PHE A 65 6.51 5.33 7.26
CA PHE A 65 5.07 5.18 6.99
C PHE A 65 4.73 3.69 6.93
N ALA A 66 3.93 3.17 7.87
CA ALA A 66 3.51 1.77 7.85
C ALA A 66 2.42 1.54 6.77
N ASN A 67 2.82 1.60 5.50
CA ASN A 67 1.97 1.34 4.35
C ASN A 67 2.01 -0.14 3.93
N THR A 68 1.81 -1.10 4.83
CA THR A 68 1.83 -2.51 4.42
C THR A 68 0.41 -3.08 4.34
N PRO A 69 -0.19 -3.20 3.13
CA PRO A 69 -1.22 -4.20 2.89
C PRO A 69 -0.64 -5.57 3.25
N SER A 70 -1.44 -6.43 3.88
CA SER A 70 -1.01 -7.76 4.30
C SER A 70 -0.42 -8.53 3.12
N PHE A 71 0.89 -8.74 3.13
CA PHE A 71 1.54 -9.69 2.23
C PHE A 71 1.12 -11.11 2.63
N PRO A 72 0.92 -12.03 1.68
CA PRO A 72 0.74 -13.44 2.02
C PRO A 72 1.94 -13.87 2.89
N THR A 73 1.67 -14.33 4.10
CA THR A 73 2.70 -14.72 5.09
C THR A 73 3.50 -15.95 4.66
N THR A 74 3.12 -16.56 3.55
CA THR A 74 3.68 -17.75 2.92
C THR A 74 3.45 -17.66 1.41
N LYS A 75 4.51 -17.66 0.62
CA LYS A 75 4.47 -17.75 -0.85
C LYS A 75 5.40 -18.85 -1.31
N VAL A 76 4.94 -19.73 -2.21
CA VAL A 76 5.79 -20.75 -2.82
C VAL A 76 6.36 -20.18 -4.11
N VAL A 77 7.69 -20.01 -4.18
CA VAL A 77 8.42 -19.53 -5.36
C VAL A 77 9.48 -20.56 -5.71
N GLY A 78 9.42 -21.12 -6.92
CA GLY A 78 10.38 -22.15 -7.35
C GLY A 78 10.37 -23.43 -6.49
N GLY A 79 9.25 -23.74 -5.83
CA GLY A 79 9.13 -24.89 -4.92
C GLY A 79 9.59 -24.62 -3.48
N GLN A 80 10.10 -23.43 -3.19
CA GLN A 80 10.54 -23.00 -1.85
C GLN A 80 9.42 -22.21 -1.17
N THR A 81 9.12 -22.52 0.09
CA THR A 81 8.19 -21.72 0.91
C THR A 81 8.95 -20.54 1.49
N VAL A 82 8.55 -19.33 1.12
CA VAL A 82 9.09 -18.06 1.66
C VAL A 82 8.07 -17.50 2.65
N THR A 83 8.49 -17.25 3.88
CA THR A 83 7.64 -16.64 4.91
C THR A 83 7.96 -15.16 5.08
N ALA A 84 7.02 -14.38 5.64
CA ALA A 84 7.23 -12.94 5.87
C ALA A 84 8.34 -12.60 6.88
N ALA A 85 8.86 -13.60 7.61
CA ALA A 85 9.99 -13.46 8.52
C ALA A 85 11.34 -13.75 7.85
N ASP A 86 11.33 -14.29 6.63
CA ASP A 86 12.55 -14.61 5.89
C ASP A 86 13.04 -13.38 5.13
N GLU A 87 14.34 -13.07 5.24
CA GLU A 87 14.97 -12.12 4.33
C GLU A 87 14.90 -12.70 2.90
N LEU A 88 14.29 -11.97 1.97
CA LEU A 88 14.11 -12.42 0.58
C LEU A 88 15.48 -12.65 -0.08
N ASN A 89 15.94 -13.90 -0.11
CA ASN A 89 17.16 -14.28 -0.81
C ASN A 89 16.85 -14.67 -2.26
N VAL A 90 16.99 -13.70 -3.17
CA VAL A 90 16.73 -13.86 -4.61
C VAL A 90 17.60 -14.98 -5.23
N ASN A 91 18.79 -15.25 -4.68
CA ASN A 91 19.66 -16.33 -5.16
C ASN A 91 19.13 -17.72 -4.81
N SER A 92 18.23 -17.82 -3.81
CA SER A 92 17.59 -19.05 -3.34
C SER A 92 16.28 -19.38 -4.06
N LEU A 93 15.80 -18.48 -4.94
CA LEU A 93 14.52 -18.60 -5.67
C LEU A 93 14.69 -18.75 -7.18
N LYS A 94 15.92 -18.90 -7.65
CA LYS A 94 16.25 -19.05 -9.07
C LYS A 94 16.09 -20.50 -9.54
N PRO A 95 15.64 -20.73 -10.77
CA PRO A 95 15.78 -22.03 -11.42
C PRO A 95 17.25 -22.49 -11.39
N ALA A 96 17.48 -23.79 -11.18
CA ALA A 96 18.83 -24.35 -11.10
C ALA A 96 19.64 -24.02 -12.36
N GLY A 97 20.88 -23.54 -12.18
CA GLY A 97 21.77 -23.18 -13.28
C GLY A 97 21.53 -21.81 -13.91
N THR A 98 20.56 -21.03 -13.43
CA THR A 98 20.36 -19.65 -13.89
C THR A 98 20.97 -18.64 -12.92
N THR A 99 21.18 -17.41 -13.39
CA THR A 99 21.47 -16.25 -12.54
C THR A 99 20.37 -15.21 -12.69
N VAL A 100 20.15 -14.40 -11.65
CA VAL A 100 19.24 -13.26 -11.74
C VAL A 100 19.90 -12.21 -12.63
N SER A 101 19.26 -11.91 -13.76
CA SER A 101 19.72 -10.91 -14.73
C SER A 101 19.11 -9.54 -14.45
N ARG A 102 17.83 -9.52 -14.07
CA ARG A 102 17.10 -8.27 -13.79
C ARG A 102 16.06 -8.46 -12.69
N LEU A 103 15.83 -7.40 -11.91
CA LEU A 103 14.74 -7.30 -10.94
C LEU A 103 13.86 -6.11 -11.32
N GLU A 104 12.55 -6.32 -11.34
CA GLU A 104 11.55 -5.28 -11.62
C GLU A 104 10.37 -5.42 -10.66
N MET A 105 9.72 -4.30 -10.33
CA MET A 105 8.44 -4.28 -9.65
C MET A 105 7.37 -3.90 -10.67
N ASP A 106 6.28 -4.67 -10.73
CA ASP A 106 5.15 -4.33 -11.61
C ASP A 106 4.21 -3.31 -10.98
N ASN A 107 3.22 -2.85 -11.77
CA ASN A 107 2.23 -1.86 -11.32
C ASN A 107 1.27 -2.39 -10.24
N GLU A 108 1.37 -3.68 -9.89
CA GLU A 108 0.62 -4.33 -8.81
C GLU A 108 1.48 -4.46 -7.54
N GLY A 109 2.73 -3.99 -7.57
CA GLY A 109 3.67 -4.02 -6.46
C GLY A 109 4.39 -5.37 -6.29
N VAL A 110 4.29 -6.27 -7.26
CA VAL A 110 4.92 -7.59 -7.23
C VAL A 110 6.34 -7.51 -7.78
N LEU A 111 7.31 -8.03 -7.03
CA LEU A 111 8.70 -8.17 -7.46
C LEU A 111 8.85 -9.37 -8.41
N ARG A 112 9.45 -9.13 -9.57
CA ARG A 112 9.71 -10.11 -10.62
C ARG A 112 11.21 -10.16 -10.93
N ALA A 113 11.71 -11.37 -11.12
CA ALA A 113 13.07 -11.62 -11.59
C ALA A 113 13.06 -12.10 -13.04
N THR A 114 13.92 -11.53 -13.87
CA THR A 114 14.33 -12.12 -15.15
C THR A 114 15.62 -12.89 -14.94
N TYR A 115 15.65 -14.14 -15.38
CA TYR A 115 16.80 -15.03 -15.23
C TYR A 115 17.67 -15.03 -16.49
N SER A 116 18.90 -15.56 -16.39
CA SER A 116 19.87 -15.62 -17.49
C SER A 116 19.43 -16.45 -18.69
N ASP A 117 18.42 -17.31 -18.52
CA ASP A 117 17.78 -18.08 -19.59
C ASP A 117 16.61 -17.33 -20.27
N GLY A 118 16.34 -16.09 -19.85
CA GLY A 118 15.25 -15.25 -20.34
C GLY A 118 13.90 -15.52 -19.69
N SER A 119 13.79 -16.50 -18.78
CA SER A 119 12.55 -16.76 -18.06
C SER A 119 12.26 -15.66 -17.02
N ILE A 120 10.98 -15.47 -16.68
CA ILE A 120 10.53 -14.48 -15.70
C ILE A 120 9.73 -15.17 -14.60
N GLY A 121 10.05 -14.92 -13.34
CA GLY A 121 9.34 -15.45 -12.17
C GLY A 121 8.99 -14.39 -11.15
N ALA A 122 7.81 -14.50 -10.53
CA ALA A 122 7.41 -13.64 -9.41
C ALA A 122 8.07 -14.12 -8.10
N ILE A 123 8.81 -13.24 -7.43
CA ILE A 123 9.63 -13.58 -6.25
C ILE A 123 9.14 -12.91 -4.96
N GLY A 124 8.26 -11.92 -5.05
CA GLY A 124 7.66 -11.23 -3.89
C GLY A 124 6.33 -10.65 -4.28
#